data_AF-A0A251RKK1-F1
#
_entry.id   AF-A0A251RKK1-F1
#
_cell.length_a   1.000
_cell.length_b   1.000
_cell.length_c   1.000
_cell.angle_alpha   90.00
_cell.angle_beta   90.00
_cell.angle_gamma   90.00
#
_symmetry.space_group_name_H-M   'P 1'
#
loop_
_entity.id
_entity.type
_entity.pdbx_description
1 polymer ?
#
loop_
_entity_poly.entity_id
_entity_poly.type
_entity_poly.pdbx_seq_one_letter_code
_entity_poly.pdbx_strand_id
1 'polypeptide(L)'
;MSLHVHCHISGGHFLLDLCAHLRFFIFAKELPLVLKAFAHGDWNLLNIYPKLQEASVWVYFHSNIQEFNRVECWGPLKEAVGPLLSTSIGEEESSNWEVPKPCLEDCSCCFPPMSSIPWSHDLVNNEDGGATH
;
A
#
# COMPACT_ATOMS: atom_id res chain seq x y z
N MET A 1 6.82 -8.80 14.06
CA MET A 1 6.64 -7.39 13.63
C MET A 1 6.63 -7.41 12.11
N SER A 2 5.83 -6.55 11.49
CA SER A 2 5.64 -6.48 10.03
C SER A 2 5.54 -5.03 9.58
N LEU A 3 5.95 -4.75 8.34
CA LEU A 3 5.75 -3.47 7.69
C LEU A 3 4.55 -3.58 6.75
N HIS A 4 3.52 -2.77 6.99
CA HIS A 4 2.33 -2.74 6.14
C HIS A 4 2.36 -1.49 5.28
N VAL A 5 2.39 -1.67 3.96
CA VAL A 5 2.43 -0.59 2.97
C VAL A 5 1.09 -0.54 2.25
N HIS A 6 0.43 0.61 2.29
CA HIS A 6 -0.88 0.80 1.66
C HIS A 6 -0.74 1.70 0.44
N CYS A 7 -1.02 1.16 -0.74
CA CYS A 7 -1.00 1.85 -2.02
C CYS A 7 -2.45 2.03 -2.51
N HIS A 8 -2.89 3.28 -2.64
CA HIS A 8 -4.24 3.57 -3.15
C HIS A 8 -4.20 3.76 -4.67
N ILE A 9 -4.75 2.80 -5.41
CA ILE A 9 -4.73 2.79 -6.87
C ILE A 9 -5.87 3.64 -7.44
N SER A 10 -7.10 3.35 -7.02
CA SER A 10 -8.32 3.94 -7.57
C SER A 10 -9.45 3.95 -6.53
N GLY A 11 -10.56 4.61 -6.83
CA GLY A 11 -11.65 4.88 -5.87
C GLY A 11 -11.82 6.37 -5.56
N GLY A 12 -13.05 6.78 -5.26
CA GLY A 12 -13.44 8.16 -4.91
C GLY A 12 -13.93 9.02 -6.08
N HIS A 13 -13.35 8.92 -7.28
CA HIS A 13 -13.78 9.69 -8.46
C HIS A 13 -13.34 9.03 -9.80
N PHE A 14 -14.14 9.15 -10.86
CA PHE A 14 -13.92 8.50 -12.18
C PHE A 14 -12.51 8.69 -12.80
N LEU A 15 -11.90 9.87 -12.63
CA LEU A 15 -10.55 10.15 -13.14
C LEU A 15 -9.46 9.27 -12.49
N LEU A 16 -9.66 8.86 -11.23
CA LEU A 16 -8.73 8.00 -10.51
C LEU A 16 -8.79 6.56 -11.04
N ASP A 17 -9.95 6.16 -11.56
CA ASP A 17 -10.15 4.87 -12.20
C ASP A 17 -9.52 4.83 -13.61
N LEU A 18 -9.60 5.95 -14.35
CA LEU A 18 -8.98 6.05 -15.69
C LEU A 18 -7.46 5.88 -15.65
N CYS A 19 -6.81 6.36 -14.59
CA CYS A 19 -5.36 6.24 -14.39
C CYS A 19 -4.95 5.09 -13.46
N ALA A 20 -5.88 4.21 -13.07
CA ALA A 20 -5.63 3.13 -12.12
C ALA A 20 -4.46 2.24 -12.57
N HIS A 21 -4.42 1.89 -13.85
CA HIS A 21 -3.37 1.05 -14.41
C HIS A 21 -1.99 1.72 -14.31
N LEU A 22 -1.89 3.02 -14.60
CA LEU A 22 -0.63 3.77 -14.48
C LEU A 22 -0.16 3.82 -13.02
N ARG A 23 -1.05 4.11 -12.08
CA ARG A 23 -0.70 4.15 -10.65
C ARG A 23 -0.27 2.80 -10.11
N PHE A 24 -1.01 1.76 -10.48
CA PHE A 24 -0.65 0.40 -10.13
C PHE A 24 0.75 0.06 -10.64
N PHE A 25 1.04 0.38 -11.91
CA PHE A 25 2.36 0.17 -12.51
C PHE A 25 3.46 0.94 -11.78
N ILE A 26 3.27 2.24 -11.50
CA ILE A 26 4.26 3.06 -10.79
C ILE A 26 4.52 2.49 -9.40
N PHE A 27 3.49 2.16 -8.62
CA PHE A 27 3.71 1.62 -7.29
C PHE A 27 4.39 0.25 -7.33
N ALA A 28 3.93 -0.67 -8.17
CA ALA A 28 4.56 -1.98 -8.29
C ALA A 28 6.05 -1.88 -8.69
N LYS A 29 6.43 -0.88 -9.50
CA LYS A 29 7.81 -0.68 -9.97
C LYS A 29 8.70 0.10 -9.00
N GLU A 30 8.19 1.17 -8.42
CA GLU A 30 8.99 2.10 -7.61
C GLU A 30 8.98 1.78 -6.12
N LEU A 31 8.06 0.93 -5.65
CA LEU A 31 7.95 0.64 -4.22
C LEU A 31 9.22 0.01 -3.60
N PRO A 32 10.00 -0.85 -4.29
CA PRO A 32 11.30 -1.29 -3.74
C PRO A 32 12.26 -0.12 -3.48
N LEU A 33 12.27 0.90 -4.35
CA LEU A 33 13.07 2.11 -4.16
C LEU A 33 12.56 2.94 -2.97
N VAL A 34 11.24 3.03 -2.79
CA VAL A 34 10.64 3.68 -1.61
C VAL A 34 11.05 2.95 -0.32
N LEU A 35 10.97 1.61 -0.31
CA LEU A 35 11.41 0.80 0.83
C LEU A 35 12.90 0.99 1.11
N LYS A 36 13.72 1.16 0.07
CA LYS A 36 15.16 1.49 0.22
C LYS A 36 15.35 2.84 0.90
N ALA A 37 14.64 3.86 0.44
CA ALA A 37 14.73 5.20 1.01
C ALA A 37 14.28 5.19 2.48
N PHE A 38 13.23 4.45 2.80
CA PHE A 38 12.77 4.22 4.17
C PHE A 38 13.85 3.54 5.03
N ALA A 39 14.39 2.41 4.57
CA ALA A 39 15.44 1.69 5.31
C ALA A 39 16.71 2.53 5.50
N HIS A 40 17.06 3.37 4.53
CA HIS A 40 18.19 4.29 4.64
C HIS A 40 17.90 5.45 5.60
N GLY A 41 16.69 6.02 5.57
CA GLY A 41 16.27 7.09 6.48
C GLY A 41 16.27 6.64 7.94
N ASP A 42 15.83 5.40 8.18
CA ASP A 42 15.73 4.79 9.51
C ASP A 42 16.91 3.87 9.85
N TRP A 43 18.06 4.07 9.19
CA TRP A 43 19.24 3.20 9.35
C TRP A 43 19.67 3.00 10.80
N ASN A 44 19.67 4.07 11.61
CA ASN A 44 20.05 3.97 13.02
C ASN A 44 19.08 3.11 13.83
N LEU A 45 17.78 3.21 13.57
CA LEU A 45 16.75 2.38 14.19
C LEU A 45 16.93 0.90 13.81
N LEU A 46 17.15 0.63 12.52
CA LEU A 46 17.35 -0.72 12.01
C LEU A 46 18.64 -1.38 12.51
N ASN A 47 19.67 -0.59 12.86
CA ASN A 47 20.89 -1.10 13.49
C ASN A 47 20.71 -1.41 14.97
N ILE A 48 19.95 -0.58 15.70
CA ILE A 48 19.63 -0.83 17.11
C ILE A 48 18.72 -2.07 17.22
N TYR A 49 17.82 -2.26 16.26
CA TYR A 49 16.87 -3.37 16.24
C TYR A 49 16.96 -4.20 14.94
N PRO A 50 17.98 -5.06 14.78
CA PRO A 50 18.17 -5.87 13.56
C PRO A 50 16.98 -6.75 13.19
N LYS A 51 16.17 -7.16 14.18
CA LYS A 51 14.93 -7.93 13.95
C LYS A 51 13.92 -7.22 13.05
N LEU A 52 13.99 -5.90 12.92
CA LEU A 52 13.13 -5.13 12.00
C LEU A 52 13.50 -5.36 10.54
N GLN A 53 14.74 -5.72 10.24
CA GLN A 53 15.17 -6.07 8.87
C GLN A 53 14.59 -7.41 8.41
N GLU A 54 14.27 -8.30 9.36
CA GLU A 54 13.59 -9.58 9.14
C GLU A 54 12.06 -9.46 9.12
N ALA A 55 11.50 -8.26 9.36
CA ALA A 55 10.07 -8.06 9.41
C ALA A 55 9.45 -8.24 8.01
N SER A 56 8.41 -9.05 7.88
CA SER A 56 7.70 -9.25 6.62
C SER A 56 7.05 -7.95 6.14
N VAL A 57 7.21 -7.64 4.86
CA VAL A 57 6.59 -6.51 4.17
C VAL A 57 5.33 -7.00 3.46
N TRP A 58 4.20 -6.41 3.84
CA TRP A 58 2.91 -6.65 3.23
C TRP A 58 2.48 -5.41 2.46
N VAL A 59 2.22 -5.57 1.16
CA VAL A 59 1.81 -4.48 0.27
C VAL A 59 0.34 -4.66 -0.09
N TYR A 60 -0.47 -3.66 0.24
CA TYR A 60 -1.90 -3.64 -0.03
C TYR A 60 -2.17 -2.66 -1.16
N PHE A 61 -2.57 -3.17 -2.31
CA PHE A 61 -3.07 -2.37 -3.42
C PHE A 61 -4.58 -2.23 -3.29
N HIS A 62 -5.04 -1.04 -2.90
CA HIS A 62 -6.46 -0.73 -2.72
C HIS A 62 -7.04 -0.16 -4.00
N SER A 63 -8.09 -0.80 -4.53
CA SER A 63 -8.74 -0.40 -5.78
C SER A 63 -10.21 -0.84 -5.80
N ASN A 64 -11.06 -0.06 -6.48
CA ASN A 64 -12.40 -0.49 -6.87
C ASN A 64 -12.39 -1.42 -8.11
N ILE A 65 -11.27 -1.50 -8.84
CA ILE A 65 -11.07 -2.42 -9.97
C ILE A 65 -10.45 -3.70 -9.41
N GLN A 66 -11.17 -4.81 -9.55
CA GLN A 66 -10.78 -6.09 -8.93
C GLN A 66 -9.40 -6.60 -9.37
N GLU A 67 -8.96 -6.28 -10.58
CA GLU A 67 -7.62 -6.62 -11.09
C GLU A 67 -6.47 -6.06 -10.24
N PHE A 68 -6.66 -4.86 -9.68
CA PHE A 68 -5.64 -4.16 -8.90
C PHE A 68 -5.86 -4.27 -7.39
N ASN A 69 -7.01 -4.75 -6.93
CA ASN A 69 -7.32 -4.87 -5.51
C ASN A 69 -6.75 -6.17 -4.92
N ARG A 70 -5.54 -6.13 -4.38
CA ARG A 70 -4.86 -7.31 -3.86
C ARG A 70 -3.80 -7.02 -2.81
N VAL A 71 -3.41 -8.07 -2.10
CA VAL A 71 -2.36 -8.04 -1.09
C VAL A 71 -1.21 -8.92 -1.54
N GLU A 72 0.01 -8.39 -1.47
CA GLU A 72 1.24 -9.09 -1.83
C GLU A 72 2.17 -9.16 -0.61
N CYS A 73 2.79 -10.33 -0.39
CA CYS A 73 3.88 -10.48 0.56
C CYS A 73 5.20 -10.32 -0.19
N TRP A 74 5.99 -9.33 0.18
CA TRP A 74 7.29 -9.04 -0.45
C TRP A 74 8.46 -9.62 0.35
N GLY A 75 8.17 -10.47 1.34
CA GLY A 75 9.18 -11.08 2.20
C GLY A 75 9.75 -10.11 3.24
N PRO A 76 10.85 -10.48 3.92
CA PRO A 76 11.55 -9.62 4.87
C PRO A 76 11.94 -8.26 4.29
N LEU A 77 11.95 -7.21 5.12
CA LEU A 77 12.31 -5.84 4.71
C LEU A 77 13.64 -5.77 3.97
N LYS A 78 14.65 -6.52 4.42
CA LYS A 78 15.96 -6.59 3.76
C LYS A 78 15.91 -7.13 2.32
N GLU A 79 14.94 -8.01 2.01
CA GLU A 79 14.75 -8.62 0.69
C GLU A 79 13.82 -7.75 -0.18
N ALA A 80 12.78 -7.18 0.42
CA ALA A 80 11.79 -6.32 -0.24
C ALA A 80 12.37 -5.02 -0.82
N VAL A 81 13.54 -4.58 -0.34
CA VAL A 81 14.30 -3.43 -0.85
C VAL A 81 14.92 -3.69 -2.24
N GLY A 82 14.91 -4.95 -2.71
CA GLY A 82 15.32 -5.35 -4.05
C GLY A 82 16.83 -5.60 -4.21
N PRO A 83 17.23 -6.50 -5.13
CA PRO A 83 18.63 -6.86 -5.32
C PRO A 83 19.33 -5.84 -6.23
N LEU A 84 20.00 -4.84 -5.64
CA LEU A 84 21.15 -4.22 -6.30
C LEU A 84 22.49 -4.62 -5.67
N LEU A 85 22.47 -5.54 -4.69
CA LEU A 85 23.68 -6.07 -4.07
C LEU A 85 23.45 -7.51 -3.58
N SER A 86 23.44 -8.47 -4.50
CA SER A 86 23.96 -9.82 -4.28
C SER A 86 23.82 -10.64 -5.55
N THR A 87 24.94 -10.80 -6.25
CA THR A 87 25.18 -11.84 -7.24
C THR A 87 24.93 -13.20 -6.59
N SER A 88 23.84 -13.88 -6.98
CA SER A 88 23.81 -15.33 -7.24
C SER A 88 22.40 -15.74 -7.62
N ILE A 89 22.30 -16.38 -8.79
CA ILE A 89 21.16 -17.14 -9.28
C ILE A 89 20.74 -18.12 -8.17
N GLY A 90 19.49 -18.02 -7.70
CA GLY A 90 18.92 -18.84 -6.66
C GLY A 90 17.48 -19.17 -7.00
N GLU A 91 17.17 -20.45 -6.91
CA GLU A 91 15.97 -21.14 -7.39
C GLU A 91 14.67 -20.64 -6.74
N GLU A 92 13.59 -20.72 -7.50
CA GLU A 92 12.22 -20.45 -7.08
C GLU A 92 11.78 -21.46 -6.01
N GLU A 93 12.04 -21.17 -4.73
CA GLU A 93 11.30 -21.81 -3.65
C GLU A 93 10.01 -21.04 -3.39
N SER A 94 8.90 -21.64 -3.84
CA SER A 94 7.53 -21.29 -3.50
C SER A 94 7.34 -21.41 -1.98
N SER A 95 7.66 -20.33 -1.28
CA SER A 95 7.39 -20.21 0.14
C SER A 95 5.89 -20.00 0.32
N ASN A 96 5.28 -20.95 1.03
CA ASN A 96 3.84 -21.05 1.28
C ASN A 96 3.43 -20.00 2.31
N TRP A 97 3.40 -18.73 1.90
CA TRP A 97 2.90 -17.63 2.72
C TRP A 97 1.39 -17.54 2.53
N GLU A 98 0.62 -17.98 3.53
CA GLU A 98 -0.83 -17.84 3.50
C GLU A 98 -1.20 -16.35 3.46
N VAL A 99 -1.83 -15.93 2.36
CA VAL A 99 -2.39 -14.59 2.20
C VAL A 99 -3.38 -14.34 3.34
N PRO A 100 -3.26 -13.23 4.10
CA PRO A 100 -4.18 -12.91 5.17
C PRO A 100 -5.62 -12.82 4.62
N LYS A 101 -6.52 -13.62 5.18
CA LYS A 101 -7.94 -13.58 4.80
C LYS A 101 -8.59 -12.32 5.38
N PRO A 102 -9.48 -11.65 4.63
CA PRO A 102 -10.27 -10.54 5.16
C PRO A 102 -11.17 -11.01 6.32
N CYS A 103 -11.50 -10.10 7.24
CA CYS A 103 -12.51 -10.35 8.26
C CYS A 103 -13.86 -10.67 7.62
N LEU A 104 -14.59 -11.64 8.19
CA LEU A 104 -15.96 -11.97 7.79
C LEU A 104 -17.01 -11.01 8.37
N GLU A 105 -16.63 -10.27 9.41
CA GLU A 105 -17.47 -9.28 10.12
C GLU A 105 -16.72 -7.95 10.22
N ASP A 106 -17.45 -6.87 10.53
CA ASP A 106 -16.86 -5.56 10.79
C ASP A 106 -15.85 -5.64 11.93
N CYS A 107 -14.59 -5.38 11.63
CA CYS A 107 -13.47 -5.55 12.55
C CYS A 107 -12.60 -4.30 12.60
N SER A 108 -12.07 -3.98 13.78
CA SER A 108 -11.11 -2.88 13.96
C SER A 108 -9.67 -3.27 13.61
N CYS A 109 -9.43 -4.53 13.22
CA CYS A 109 -8.10 -5.05 12.88
C CYS A 109 -7.75 -4.99 11.39
N CYS A 110 -8.74 -4.92 10.50
CA CYS A 110 -8.52 -4.66 9.08
C CYS A 110 -8.68 -3.17 8.77
N PHE A 111 -7.80 -2.64 7.92
CA PHE A 111 -7.97 -1.31 7.38
C PHE A 111 -9.26 -1.26 6.54
N PRO A 112 -10.12 -0.25 6.71
CA PRO A 112 -11.41 -0.22 6.03
C PRO A 112 -11.22 -0.20 4.50
N PRO A 113 -12.00 -0.99 3.73
CA PRO A 113 -11.86 -1.09 2.28
C PRO A 113 -12.18 0.20 1.53
N MET A 114 -12.76 1.20 2.21
CA MET A 114 -12.81 2.58 1.73
C MET A 114 -12.08 3.46 2.74
N SER A 115 -11.19 4.32 2.26
CA SER A 115 -10.60 5.36 3.09
C SER A 115 -11.73 6.22 3.64
N SER A 116 -11.97 6.16 4.95
CA SER A 116 -12.87 7.05 5.67
C SER A 116 -12.29 8.47 5.81
N ILE A 117 -11.41 8.87 4.88
CA ILE A 117 -10.97 10.25 4.73
C ILE A 117 -12.17 10.99 4.11
N PRO A 118 -12.87 11.87 4.86
CA PRO A 118 -13.92 12.68 4.29
C PRO A 118 -13.22 13.73 3.42
N TRP A 119 -13.18 13.50 2.11
CA TRP A 119 -12.77 14.54 1.18
C TRP A 119 -13.88 15.59 1.16
N SER A 120 -13.56 16.79 1.63
CA SER A 120 -14.46 17.94 1.72
C SER A 120 -14.82 18.44 0.32
N HIS A 121 -15.77 17.77 -0.34
CA HIS A 121 -16.46 18.28 -1.52
C HIS A 121 -17.80 18.95 -1.19
N ASP A 122 -18.23 18.95 0.07
CA ASP A 122 -19.54 19.48 0.48
C ASP A 122 -19.57 21.00 0.77
N LEU A 123 -18.55 21.77 0.40
CA LEU A 123 -18.54 23.24 0.63
C LEU A 123 -18.70 24.09 -0.63
N VAL A 124 -18.98 23.50 -1.80
CA VAL A 124 -19.29 24.26 -3.02
C VAL A 124 -20.57 23.71 -3.62
N ASN A 125 -21.71 23.97 -2.96
CA ASN A 125 -23.06 23.98 -3.55
C ASN A 125 -24.07 24.33 -2.45
N ASN A 126 -24.05 25.57 -1.96
CA ASN A 126 -25.19 26.18 -1.27
C ASN A 126 -24.95 27.69 -1.06
N GLU A 127 -24.80 28.44 -2.15
CA GLU A 127 -25.10 29.88 -2.16
C GLU A 127 -25.81 30.21 -3.47
N ASP A 128 -27.09 29.83 -3.57
CA ASP A 128 -28.05 30.55 -4.39
C ASP A 128 -29.47 30.29 -3.89
N GLY A 129 -30.11 31.34 -3.36
CA GLY A 129 -31.55 31.36 -3.13
C GLY A 129 -31.99 31.96 -1.80
N GLY A 130 -32.21 33.28 -1.76
CA GLY A 130 -33.20 33.85 -0.85
C GLY A 130 -32.92 35.25 -0.32
N ALA A 131 -33.26 36.29 -1.08
CA ALA A 131 -33.60 37.59 -0.52
C ALA A 131 -34.72 38.24 -1.36
N THR A 132 -35.97 37.90 -1.03
CA THR A 132 -37.14 38.76 -1.25
C THR A 132 -37.60 39.29 0.09
N HIS A 133 -37.36 40.57 0.35
CA HIS A 133 -38.31 41.55 0.89
C HIS A 133 -37.68 42.94 0.94
#